data_AF-A0A1E3S6V5-F1
#
_entry.id   AF-A0A1E3S6V5-F1
#
_cell.length_a   1.000
_cell.length_b   1.000
_cell.length_c   1.000
_cell.angle_alpha   90.00
_cell.angle_beta   90.00
_cell.angle_gamma   90.00
#
_symmetry.space_group_name_H-M   'P 1'
#
loop_
_entity.id
_entity.type
_entity.pdbx_description
1 polymer ?
#
loop_
_entity_poly.entity_id
_entity_poly.type
_entity_poly.pdbx_seq_one_letter_code
_entity_poly.pdbx_strand_id
1 'polypeptide(L)'
;MRSADLTATARIRDAAIEQFGQHGFGVGLRTIAEAAGVSPALVIHHFGSKDGLRKACDDYIAEEIRSEKSATIQSNDPATWLAALAEIESYAPMMAYLVRSMQSGGDLATMLWQRMIDNTYQYMQEGVQAGTIKPSHDPKARAKFLALAGGGGFLLYLQMHETPTDLRAVLRDYAREMVLPALELYTEGLMVDRTMYEAFLQREDPLSGTGESHVS
;
A
#
# COMPACT_ATOMS: atom_id res chain seq x y z
N MET A 1 -7.33 -28.01 18.53
CA MET A 1 -7.50 -27.93 17.06
C MET A 1 -7.45 -26.49 16.54
N ARG A 2 -8.32 -25.57 16.97
CA ARG A 2 -8.43 -24.19 16.43
C ARG A 2 -7.10 -23.38 16.36
N SER A 3 -6.21 -23.49 17.35
CA SER A 3 -4.91 -22.80 17.33
C SER A 3 -3.94 -23.38 16.30
N ALA A 4 -3.84 -24.71 16.20
CA ALA A 4 -3.01 -25.37 15.18
C ALA A 4 -3.52 -25.06 13.76
N ASP A 5 -4.84 -24.95 13.60
CA ASP A 5 -5.52 -24.59 12.35
C ASP A 5 -5.17 -23.17 11.88
N LEU A 6 -5.15 -22.22 12.82
CA LEU A 6 -4.73 -20.84 12.57
C LEU A 6 -3.26 -20.77 12.17
N THR A 7 -2.40 -21.56 12.82
CA THR A 7 -0.97 -21.62 12.45
C THR A 7 -0.76 -22.26 11.08
N ALA A 8 -1.52 -23.30 10.73
CA ALA A 8 -1.43 -23.92 9.40
C ALA A 8 -1.88 -22.96 8.30
N THR A 9 -2.99 -22.25 8.52
CA THR A 9 -3.51 -21.22 7.60
C THR A 9 -2.47 -20.13 7.35
N ALA A 10 -1.86 -19.58 8.41
CA ALA A 10 -0.82 -18.55 8.30
C ALA A 10 0.40 -19.07 7.51
N ARG A 11 0.94 -20.24 7.87
CA ARG A 11 2.09 -20.83 7.16
C ARG A 11 1.82 -21.05 5.67
N ILE A 12 0.63 -21.52 5.30
CA ILE A 12 0.27 -21.74 3.90
C ILE A 12 0.20 -20.40 3.16
N ARG A 13 -0.42 -19.39 3.76
CA ARG A 13 -0.50 -18.04 3.19
C ARG A 13 0.88 -17.42 3.01
N ASP A 14 1.75 -17.50 4.01
CA ASP A 14 3.08 -16.89 3.96
C ASP A 14 3.95 -17.57 2.90
N ALA A 15 3.90 -18.91 2.83
CA ALA A 15 4.54 -19.66 1.75
C ALA A 15 3.96 -19.30 0.38
N ALA A 16 2.64 -19.08 0.27
CA ALA A 16 2.02 -18.66 -0.97
C ALA A 16 2.49 -17.27 -1.41
N ILE A 17 2.60 -16.31 -0.49
CA ILE A 17 3.09 -14.96 -0.76
C ILE A 17 4.51 -15.01 -1.32
N GLU A 18 5.40 -15.77 -0.68
CA GLU A 18 6.77 -15.96 -1.15
C GLU A 18 6.82 -16.61 -2.54
N GLN A 19 6.11 -17.71 -2.72
CA GLN A 19 6.11 -18.47 -3.98
C GLN A 19 5.51 -17.64 -5.13
N PHE A 20 4.40 -16.94 -4.89
CA PHE A 20 3.79 -16.06 -5.89
C PHE A 20 4.67 -14.85 -6.21
N GLY A 21 5.33 -14.25 -5.22
CA GLY A 21 6.25 -13.13 -5.43
C GLY A 21 7.46 -13.53 -6.29
N GLN A 22 8.10 -14.66 -5.98
CA GLN A 22 9.30 -15.13 -6.67
C GLN A 22 9.00 -15.67 -8.07
N HIS A 23 8.00 -16.55 -8.17
CA HIS A 23 7.78 -17.38 -9.36
C HIS A 23 6.49 -17.02 -10.14
N GLY A 24 5.74 -16.02 -9.65
CA GLY A 24 4.49 -15.58 -10.25
C GLY A 24 3.30 -16.50 -9.94
N PHE A 25 2.10 -16.09 -10.38
CA PHE A 25 0.86 -16.84 -10.11
C PHE A 25 0.73 -18.14 -10.89
N GLY A 26 1.70 -18.53 -11.72
CA GLY A 26 1.74 -19.83 -12.40
C GLY A 26 1.99 -21.01 -11.46
N VAL A 27 2.61 -20.78 -10.29
CA VAL A 27 3.00 -21.83 -9.33
C VAL A 27 1.83 -22.74 -8.95
N GLY A 28 2.08 -24.06 -8.94
CA GLY A 28 1.08 -25.05 -8.54
C GLY A 28 0.87 -25.13 -7.03
N LEU A 29 -0.34 -25.50 -6.60
CA LEU A 29 -0.66 -25.68 -5.17
C LEU A 29 0.22 -26.74 -4.47
N ARG A 30 0.78 -27.69 -5.22
CA ARG A 30 1.71 -28.69 -4.67
C ARG A 30 3.02 -28.04 -4.19
N THR A 31 3.60 -27.15 -5.00
CA THR A 31 4.81 -26.41 -4.64
C THR A 31 4.58 -25.52 -3.42
N ILE A 32 3.43 -24.87 -3.34
CA ILE A 32 3.06 -24.06 -2.17
C ILE A 32 2.90 -24.94 -0.92
N ALA A 33 2.22 -26.09 -1.04
CA ALA A 33 2.04 -27.02 0.07
C ALA A 33 3.37 -27.56 0.59
N GLU A 34 4.28 -27.91 -0.32
CA GLU A 34 5.64 -28.34 0.00
C GLU A 34 6.43 -27.26 0.74
N ALA A 35 6.42 -26.01 0.23
CA ALA A 35 7.05 -24.87 0.89
C ALA A 35 6.45 -24.60 2.29
N ALA A 36 5.15 -24.80 2.47
CA ALA A 36 4.46 -24.65 3.75
C ALA A 36 4.60 -25.85 4.71
N GLY A 37 5.23 -26.95 4.26
CA GLY A 37 5.37 -28.19 5.03
C GLY A 37 4.03 -28.87 5.34
N VAL A 38 3.08 -28.83 4.40
CA VAL A 38 1.74 -29.42 4.54
C VAL A 38 1.36 -30.28 3.33
N SER A 39 0.25 -31.03 3.43
CA SER A 39 -0.31 -31.73 2.28
C SER A 39 -1.07 -30.77 1.34
N PRO A 40 -1.09 -31.00 0.02
CA PRO A 40 -1.91 -30.22 -0.90
C PRO A 40 -3.41 -30.25 -0.57
N ALA A 41 -3.88 -31.36 0.02
CA ALA A 41 -5.25 -31.48 0.50
C ALA A 41 -5.58 -30.50 1.62
N LEU A 42 -4.61 -30.21 2.51
CA LEU A 42 -4.80 -29.22 3.58
C LEU A 42 -4.91 -27.79 3.03
N VAL A 43 -4.18 -27.48 1.96
CA VAL A 43 -4.30 -26.18 1.27
C VAL A 43 -5.71 -26.01 0.69
N ILE A 44 -6.23 -27.02 0.00
CA ILE A 44 -7.60 -26.99 -0.52
C ILE A 44 -8.63 -26.93 0.61
N HIS A 45 -8.40 -27.63 1.72
CA HIS A 45 -9.28 -27.59 2.87
C HIS A 45 -9.44 -26.18 3.45
N HIS A 46 -8.35 -25.42 3.58
CA HIS A 46 -8.38 -24.07 4.14
C HIS A 46 -8.86 -22.99 3.16
N PHE A 47 -8.45 -23.09 1.90
CA PHE A 47 -8.61 -21.99 0.94
C PHE A 47 -9.60 -22.29 -0.19
N GLY A 48 -10.07 -23.53 -0.30
CA GLY A 48 -11.02 -24.01 -1.31
C GLY A 48 -10.42 -24.15 -2.72
N SER A 49 -9.72 -23.12 -3.20
CA SER A 49 -9.11 -23.08 -4.52
C SER A 49 -7.82 -22.26 -4.51
N LYS A 50 -7.07 -22.30 -5.62
CA LYS A 50 -5.91 -21.44 -5.82
C LYS A 50 -6.29 -19.95 -5.83
N ASP A 51 -7.44 -19.62 -6.42
CA ASP A 51 -7.95 -18.25 -6.42
C ASP A 51 -8.40 -17.83 -5.02
N GLY A 52 -8.98 -18.74 -4.23
CA GLY A 52 -9.29 -18.50 -2.83
C GLY A 52 -8.03 -18.25 -1.99
N LEU A 53 -6.96 -18.99 -2.24
CA LEU A 53 -5.65 -18.75 -1.63
C LEU A 53 -5.06 -17.40 -2.05
N ARG A 54 -5.13 -17.06 -3.34
CA ARG A 54 -4.68 -15.76 -3.85
C ARG A 54 -5.45 -14.61 -3.20
N LYS A 55 -6.78 -14.72 -3.12
CA LYS A 55 -7.62 -13.74 -2.42
C LYS A 55 -7.23 -13.60 -0.95
N ALA A 56 -6.95 -14.69 -0.26
CA ALA A 56 -6.50 -14.63 1.14
C ALA A 56 -5.13 -13.95 1.29
N CYS A 57 -4.23 -14.11 0.31
CA CYS A 57 -2.95 -13.39 0.27
C CYS A 57 -3.18 -11.90 0.02
N ASP A 58 -4.02 -11.53 -0.95
CA ASP A 58 -4.41 -10.14 -1.25
C ASP A 58 -5.02 -9.46 0.00
N ASP A 59 -5.95 -10.14 0.66
CA ASP A 59 -6.65 -9.62 1.84
C ASP A 59 -5.69 -9.40 3.02
N TYR A 60 -4.73 -10.31 3.22
CA TYR A 60 -3.72 -10.19 4.25
C TYR A 60 -2.74 -9.06 3.98
N ILE A 61 -2.19 -8.97 2.76
CA ILE A 61 -1.23 -7.93 2.39
C ILE A 61 -1.85 -6.54 2.53
N ALA A 62 -3.10 -6.37 2.06
CA ALA A 62 -3.80 -5.09 2.20
C ALA A 62 -3.96 -4.68 3.67
N GLU A 63 -4.25 -5.65 4.55
CA GLU A 63 -4.43 -5.40 5.99
C GLU A 63 -3.11 -5.15 6.72
N GLU A 64 -2.06 -5.91 6.41
CA GLU A 64 -0.72 -5.73 6.98
C GLU A 64 -0.21 -4.31 6.70
N ILE A 65 -0.28 -3.87 5.43
CA ILE A 65 0.12 -2.51 5.04
C ILE A 65 -0.71 -1.45 5.76
N ARG A 66 -2.03 -1.65 5.84
CA ARG A 66 -2.92 -0.71 6.53
C ARG A 66 -2.55 -0.61 8.02
N SER A 67 -2.33 -1.75 8.68
CA SER A 67 -1.98 -1.82 10.10
C SER A 67 -0.65 -1.12 10.39
N GLU A 68 0.39 -1.43 9.63
CA GLU A 68 1.72 -0.82 9.80
C GLU A 68 1.71 0.69 9.54
N LYS A 69 1.00 1.14 8.49
CA LYS A 69 0.83 2.57 8.20
C LYS A 69 0.00 3.27 9.26
N SER A 70 -1.07 2.65 9.74
CA SER A 70 -1.93 3.14 10.81
C SER A 70 -1.15 3.35 12.12
N ALA A 71 -0.32 2.37 12.50
CA ALA A 71 0.50 2.45 13.70
C ALA A 71 1.54 3.60 13.61
N THR A 72 2.21 3.72 12.47
CA THR A 72 3.22 4.76 12.25
C THR A 72 2.59 6.15 12.19
N ILE A 73 1.52 6.30 11.40
CA ILE A 73 0.94 7.62 11.13
C ILE A 73 0.27 8.25 12.34
N GLN A 74 -0.22 7.45 13.29
CA GLN A 74 -0.81 7.97 14.53
C GLN A 74 0.23 8.38 15.58
N SER A 75 1.52 8.10 15.33
CA SER A 75 2.60 8.41 16.27
C SER A 75 3.35 9.68 15.86
N ASN A 76 3.47 10.62 16.81
CA ASN A 76 4.38 11.78 16.71
C ASN A 76 5.78 11.47 17.30
N ASP A 77 6.05 10.24 17.71
CA ASP A 77 7.35 9.82 18.22
C ASP A 77 8.27 9.42 17.04
N PRO A 78 9.38 10.14 16.79
CA PRO A 78 10.32 9.80 15.74
C PRO A 78 10.91 8.39 15.86
N ALA A 79 11.02 7.83 17.08
CA ALA A 79 11.56 6.49 17.27
C ALA A 79 10.65 5.42 16.65
N THR A 80 9.33 5.63 16.65
CA THR A 80 8.37 4.75 15.96
C THR A 80 8.63 4.72 14.45
N TRP A 81 8.83 5.89 13.84
CA TRP A 81 9.09 6.02 12.40
C TRP A 81 10.46 5.45 12.01
N LEU A 82 11.49 5.70 12.83
CA LEU A 82 12.84 5.16 12.61
C LEU A 82 12.87 3.63 12.74
N ALA A 83 12.12 3.06 13.68
CA ALA A 83 11.99 1.61 13.82
C ALA A 83 11.31 0.98 12.59
N ALA A 84 10.23 1.59 12.08
CA ALA A 84 9.58 1.12 10.86
C ALA A 84 10.51 1.17 9.63
N LEU A 85 11.38 2.19 9.54
CA LEU A 85 12.39 2.28 8.49
C LEU A 85 13.53 1.26 8.66
N ALA A 86 13.92 0.94 9.90
CA ALA A 86 14.94 -0.06 10.16
C ALA A 86 14.51 -1.46 9.68
N GLU A 87 13.22 -1.76 9.75
CA GLU A 87 12.64 -3.03 9.30
C GLU A 87 12.20 -3.01 7.82
N ILE A 88 12.53 -1.98 7.04
CA ILE A 88 11.98 -1.80 5.68
C ILE A 88 12.26 -2.99 4.76
N GLU A 89 13.42 -3.63 4.88
CA GLU A 89 13.79 -4.78 4.07
C GLU A 89 12.96 -6.03 4.38
N SER A 90 12.34 -6.11 5.56
CA SER A 90 11.47 -7.23 5.94
C SER A 90 10.22 -7.31 5.06
N TYR A 91 9.79 -6.18 4.48
CA TYR A 91 8.63 -6.12 3.58
C TYR A 91 8.93 -6.61 2.15
N ALA A 92 10.17 -7.02 1.83
CA ALA A 92 10.54 -7.46 0.49
C ALA A 92 9.66 -8.59 -0.09
N PRO A 93 9.27 -9.65 0.66
CA PRO A 93 8.38 -10.70 0.13
C PRO A 93 6.99 -10.17 -0.24
N MET A 94 6.44 -9.28 0.59
CA MET A 94 5.16 -8.63 0.34
C MET A 94 5.22 -7.71 -0.88
N MET A 95 6.29 -6.95 -1.03
CA MET A 95 6.51 -6.11 -2.21
C MET A 95 6.69 -6.94 -3.48
N ALA A 96 7.36 -8.11 -3.39
CA ALA A 96 7.46 -9.03 -4.53
C ALA A 96 6.08 -9.47 -5.00
N TYR A 97 5.23 -9.88 -4.06
CA TYR A 97 3.86 -10.25 -4.35
C TYR A 97 3.07 -9.10 -4.99
N LEU A 98 3.15 -7.89 -4.45
CA LEU A 98 2.43 -6.72 -4.98
C LEU A 98 2.84 -6.40 -6.42
N VAL A 99 4.15 -6.41 -6.70
CA VAL A 99 4.68 -6.19 -8.06
C VAL A 99 4.14 -7.25 -9.02
N ARG A 100 4.11 -8.53 -8.60
CA ARG A 100 3.51 -9.61 -9.40
C ARG A 100 2.02 -9.43 -9.60
N SER A 101 1.28 -9.02 -8.56
CA SER A 101 -0.15 -8.73 -8.65
C SER A 101 -0.43 -7.67 -9.72
N MET A 102 0.33 -6.57 -9.71
CA MET A 102 0.23 -5.52 -10.73
C MET A 102 0.53 -6.03 -12.13
N GLN A 103 1.66 -6.74 -12.32
CA GLN A 103 2.07 -7.26 -13.62
C GLN A 103 1.06 -8.26 -14.21
N SER A 104 0.42 -9.06 -13.35
CA SER A 104 -0.57 -10.05 -13.77
C SER A 104 -1.93 -9.44 -14.17
N GLY A 105 -2.25 -8.27 -13.63
CA GLY A 105 -3.56 -7.63 -13.81
C GLY A 105 -4.74 -8.52 -13.39
N GLY A 106 -5.89 -8.28 -14.03
CA GLY A 106 -7.14 -8.98 -13.77
C GLY A 106 -7.92 -8.45 -12.57
N ASP A 107 -9.07 -9.07 -12.30
CA ASP A 107 -10.05 -8.58 -11.32
C ASP A 107 -9.50 -8.60 -9.89
N LEU A 108 -8.79 -9.67 -9.50
CA LEU A 108 -8.16 -9.77 -8.18
C LEU A 108 -7.13 -8.67 -7.94
N ALA A 109 -6.27 -8.39 -8.92
CA ALA A 109 -5.31 -7.29 -8.81
C ALA A 109 -6.04 -5.95 -8.70
N THR A 110 -7.05 -5.71 -9.55
CA THR A 110 -7.84 -4.46 -9.52
C THR A 110 -8.51 -4.25 -8.15
N MET A 111 -9.09 -5.31 -7.58
CA MET A 111 -9.69 -5.25 -6.24
C MET A 111 -8.66 -4.98 -5.15
N LEU A 112 -7.46 -5.57 -5.23
CA LEU A 112 -6.38 -5.28 -4.28
C LEU A 112 -5.97 -3.80 -4.32
N TRP A 113 -5.74 -3.24 -5.51
CA TRP A 113 -5.36 -1.82 -5.65
C TRP A 113 -6.46 -0.88 -5.16
N GLN A 114 -7.72 -1.15 -5.48
CA GLN A 114 -8.85 -0.38 -4.97
C GLN A 114 -8.92 -0.42 -3.45
N ARG A 115 -8.74 -1.62 -2.86
CA ARG A 115 -8.69 -1.78 -1.39
C ARG A 115 -7.53 -1.02 -0.76
N MET A 116 -6.35 -0.99 -1.37
CA MET A 116 -5.23 -0.20 -0.83
C MET A 116 -5.47 1.32 -0.90
N ILE A 117 -6.17 1.80 -1.93
CA ILE A 117 -6.61 3.20 -2.01
C ILE A 117 -7.60 3.51 -0.89
N ASP A 118 -8.58 2.63 -0.67
CA ASP A 118 -9.57 2.78 0.41
C ASP A 118 -8.90 2.74 1.80
N ASN A 119 -7.94 1.84 2.00
CA ASN A 119 -7.12 1.76 3.21
C ASN A 119 -6.31 3.05 3.43
N THR A 120 -5.81 3.68 2.36
CA THR A 120 -5.11 4.97 2.43
C THR A 120 -6.00 6.07 2.95
N TYR A 121 -7.26 6.10 2.55
CA TYR A 121 -8.23 7.02 3.14
C TYR A 121 -8.39 6.76 4.64
N GLN A 122 -8.53 5.51 5.06
CA GLN A 122 -8.73 5.14 6.46
C GLN A 122 -7.57 5.58 7.36
N TYR A 123 -6.34 5.16 7.09
CA TYR A 123 -5.21 5.51 7.96
C TYR A 123 -4.86 7.01 7.90
N MET A 124 -5.19 7.71 6.81
CA MET A 124 -5.09 9.17 6.76
C MET A 124 -6.10 9.86 7.68
N GLN A 125 -7.33 9.34 7.78
CA GLN A 125 -8.31 9.86 8.75
C GLN A 125 -7.88 9.60 10.19
N GLU A 126 -7.32 8.43 10.46
CA GLU A 126 -6.75 8.11 11.78
C GLU A 126 -5.63 9.08 12.16
N GLY A 127 -4.71 9.39 11.23
CA GLY A 127 -3.69 10.42 11.44
C GLY A 127 -4.25 11.83 11.66
N VAL A 128 -5.32 12.20 10.95
CA VAL A 128 -6.03 13.49 11.17
C VAL A 128 -6.64 13.52 12.57
N GLN A 129 -7.28 12.43 13.01
CA GLN A 129 -7.87 12.31 14.34
C GLN A 129 -6.81 12.33 15.44
N ALA A 130 -5.64 11.73 15.20
CA ALA A 130 -4.50 11.75 16.10
C ALA A 130 -3.73 13.08 16.10
N GLY A 131 -4.04 14.00 15.18
CA GLY A 131 -3.38 15.31 15.06
C GLY A 131 -1.99 15.27 14.43
N THR A 132 -1.62 14.17 13.77
CA THR A 132 -0.34 13.99 13.07
C THR A 132 -0.41 14.41 11.60
N ILE A 133 -1.61 14.46 11.02
CA ILE A 133 -1.87 14.84 9.63
C ILE A 133 -2.85 16.01 9.57
N LYS A 134 -2.58 16.98 8.70
CA LYS A 134 -3.49 18.12 8.45
C LYS A 134 -4.83 17.65 7.87
N PRO A 135 -5.99 18.23 8.24
CA PRO A 135 -7.25 17.95 7.55
C PRO A 135 -7.18 18.33 6.04
N SER A 136 -8.07 17.79 5.23
CA SER A 136 -8.14 18.05 3.77
C SER A 136 -9.49 18.66 3.39
N HIS A 137 -9.50 19.50 2.36
CA HIS A 137 -10.74 19.93 1.69
C HIS A 137 -11.49 18.73 1.08
N ASP A 138 -10.75 17.85 0.38
CA ASP A 138 -11.25 16.56 -0.10
C ASP A 138 -10.33 15.44 0.40
N PRO A 139 -10.69 14.74 1.49
CA PRO A 139 -9.83 13.70 2.03
C PRO A 139 -9.77 12.43 1.17
N LYS A 140 -10.83 12.14 0.38
CA LYS A 140 -10.85 10.97 -0.52
C LYS A 140 -9.96 11.19 -1.74
N ALA A 141 -10.05 12.38 -2.36
CA ALA A 141 -9.17 12.74 -3.47
C ALA A 141 -7.70 12.78 -3.04
N ARG A 142 -7.40 13.35 -1.85
CA ARG A 142 -6.03 13.36 -1.30
C ARG A 142 -5.50 11.95 -1.08
N ALA A 143 -6.29 11.05 -0.50
CA ALA A 143 -5.89 9.66 -0.29
C ALA A 143 -5.60 8.93 -1.62
N LYS A 144 -6.48 9.09 -2.61
CA LYS A 144 -6.27 8.52 -3.95
C LYS A 144 -5.00 9.06 -4.60
N PHE A 145 -4.77 10.37 -4.54
CA PHE A 145 -3.55 11.00 -5.06
C PHE A 145 -2.29 10.44 -4.40
N LEU A 146 -2.24 10.38 -3.06
CA LEU A 146 -1.08 9.86 -2.33
C LEU A 146 -0.84 8.37 -2.59
N ALA A 147 -1.89 7.56 -2.67
CA ALA A 147 -1.76 6.14 -3.00
C ALA A 147 -1.17 5.93 -4.40
N LEU A 148 -1.64 6.69 -5.40
CA LEU A 148 -1.14 6.60 -6.77
C LEU A 148 0.28 7.17 -6.91
N ALA A 149 0.57 8.32 -6.30
CA ALA A 149 1.88 8.96 -6.36
C ALA A 149 2.94 8.13 -5.63
N GLY A 150 2.64 7.65 -4.42
CA GLY A 150 3.55 6.81 -3.64
C GLY A 150 3.74 5.42 -4.24
N GLY A 151 2.65 4.71 -4.52
CA GLY A 151 2.70 3.37 -5.10
C GLY A 151 3.30 3.36 -6.51
N GLY A 152 2.83 4.25 -7.38
CA GLY A 152 3.36 4.41 -8.73
C GLY A 152 4.81 4.88 -8.75
N GLY A 153 5.18 5.80 -7.85
CA GLY A 153 6.56 6.26 -7.68
C GLY A 153 7.51 5.14 -7.28
N PHE A 154 7.12 4.29 -6.33
CA PHE A 154 7.91 3.11 -5.94
C PHE A 154 8.09 2.13 -7.10
N LEU A 155 7.05 1.88 -7.89
CA LEU A 155 7.14 0.94 -9.02
C LEU A 155 8.05 1.46 -10.13
N LEU A 156 8.01 2.75 -10.41
CA LEU A 156 8.93 3.39 -11.33
C LEU A 156 10.36 3.34 -10.79
N TYR A 157 10.55 3.59 -9.49
CA TYR A 157 11.85 3.45 -8.83
C TYR A 157 12.41 2.03 -8.97
N LEU A 158 11.61 1.02 -8.65
CA LEU A 158 11.95 -0.40 -8.81
C LEU A 158 12.40 -0.71 -10.24
N GLN A 159 11.66 -0.22 -11.25
CA GLN A 159 11.97 -0.46 -12.65
C GLN A 159 13.31 0.16 -13.10
N MET A 160 13.70 1.28 -12.49
CA MET A 160 14.94 2.00 -12.81
C MET A 160 16.14 1.60 -11.94
N HIS A 161 15.91 0.78 -10.90
CA HIS A 161 16.95 0.36 -9.96
C HIS A 161 18.02 -0.52 -10.63
N GLU A 162 19.26 -0.48 -10.14
CA GLU A 162 20.37 -1.28 -10.70
C GLU A 162 20.13 -2.80 -10.57
N THR A 163 19.50 -3.21 -9.46
CA THR A 163 19.15 -4.61 -9.16
C THR A 163 17.64 -4.78 -8.91
N PRO A 164 16.80 -4.69 -9.96
CA PRO A 164 15.34 -4.62 -9.82
C PRO A 164 14.68 -5.91 -9.28
N THR A 165 15.44 -7.01 -9.20
CA THR A 165 14.97 -8.27 -8.61
C THR A 165 15.36 -8.44 -7.14
N ASP A 166 16.32 -7.65 -6.64
CA ASP A 166 16.70 -7.65 -5.22
C ASP A 166 15.86 -6.61 -4.47
N LEU A 167 14.66 -7.00 -4.06
CA LEU A 167 13.75 -6.09 -3.38
C LEU A 167 14.24 -5.61 -2.01
N ARG A 168 15.16 -6.34 -1.37
CA ARG A 168 15.76 -5.85 -0.12
C ARG A 168 16.65 -4.65 -0.41
N ALA A 169 17.52 -4.76 -1.41
CA ALA A 169 18.35 -3.64 -1.87
C ALA A 169 17.47 -2.47 -2.34
N VAL A 170 16.47 -2.72 -3.19
CA VAL A 170 15.56 -1.67 -3.69
C VAL A 170 14.88 -0.92 -2.55
N LEU A 171 14.37 -1.63 -1.54
CA LEU A 171 13.68 -1.00 -0.40
C LEU A 171 14.63 -0.17 0.48
N ARG A 172 15.86 -0.66 0.68
CA ARG A 172 16.91 0.08 1.39
C ARG A 172 17.26 1.38 0.67
N ASP A 173 17.47 1.31 -0.64
CA ASP A 173 17.88 2.46 -1.44
C ASP A 173 16.72 3.45 -1.62
N TYR A 174 15.49 2.95 -1.82
CA TYR A 174 14.28 3.77 -1.81
C TYR A 174 14.11 4.53 -0.48
N ALA A 175 14.31 3.86 0.65
CA ALA A 175 14.24 4.51 1.95
C ALA A 175 15.30 5.62 2.09
N ARG A 176 16.53 5.36 1.64
CA ARG A 176 17.64 6.32 1.68
C ARG A 176 17.41 7.53 0.80
N GLU A 177 16.87 7.34 -0.40
CA GLU A 177 16.79 8.39 -1.43
C GLU A 177 15.48 9.16 -1.38
N MET A 178 14.36 8.51 -1.03
CA MET A 178 13.02 9.08 -1.20
C MET A 178 12.40 9.59 0.11
N VAL A 179 12.82 9.10 1.28
CA VAL A 179 12.18 9.47 2.56
C VAL A 179 12.38 10.95 2.88
N LEU A 180 13.61 11.46 2.82
CA LEU A 180 13.89 12.84 3.23
C LEU A 180 13.23 13.88 2.30
N PRO A 181 13.32 13.78 0.96
CA PRO A 181 12.61 14.70 0.06
C PRO A 181 11.09 14.61 0.21
N ALA A 182 10.55 13.41 0.48
CA ALA A 182 9.12 13.26 0.73
C ALA A 182 8.69 13.96 2.03
N LEU A 183 9.47 13.85 3.11
CA LEU A 183 9.20 14.52 4.38
C LEU A 183 9.26 16.04 4.24
N GLU A 184 10.25 16.57 3.53
CA GLU A 184 10.34 18.00 3.21
C GLU A 184 9.06 18.46 2.49
N LEU A 185 8.69 17.78 1.39
CA LEU A 185 7.51 18.12 0.61
C LEU A 185 6.21 18.02 1.43
N TYR A 186 6.05 17.00 2.26
CA TYR A 186 4.85 16.79 3.06
C TYR A 186 4.73 17.75 4.25
N THR A 187 5.85 18.32 4.70
CA THR A 187 5.88 19.25 5.84
C THR A 187 5.77 20.69 5.36
N GLU A 188 6.62 21.07 4.40
CA GLU A 188 6.82 22.44 3.94
C GLU A 188 6.00 22.79 2.68
N GLY A 189 5.61 21.78 1.89
CA GLY A 189 5.01 21.99 0.57
C GLY A 189 6.04 22.31 -0.51
N LEU A 190 5.57 22.55 -1.74
CA LEU A 190 6.42 22.86 -2.90
C LEU A 190 6.23 24.28 -3.42
N MET A 191 4.98 24.73 -3.47
CA MET A 191 4.63 26.04 -4.00
C MET A 191 4.87 27.12 -2.94
N VAL A 192 5.36 28.28 -3.37
CA VAL A 192 5.68 29.40 -2.46
C VAL A 192 4.44 30.08 -1.86
N ASP A 193 3.27 29.91 -2.49
CA ASP A 193 1.99 30.45 -2.06
C ASP A 193 0.80 29.60 -2.56
N ARG A 194 -0.41 30.06 -2.26
CA ARG A 194 -1.68 29.38 -2.59
C ARG A 194 -2.28 29.81 -3.92
N THR A 195 -1.65 30.72 -4.68
CA THR A 195 -2.26 31.36 -5.86
C THR A 195 -2.76 30.33 -6.87
N MET A 196 -1.94 29.30 -7.17
CA MET A 196 -2.36 28.24 -8.09
C MET A 196 -3.46 27.34 -7.52
N TYR A 197 -3.43 27.05 -6.21
CA TYR A 197 -4.45 26.22 -5.59
C TYR A 197 -5.83 26.91 -5.58
N GLU A 198 -5.87 28.21 -5.26
CA GLU A 198 -7.09 29.00 -5.23
C GLU A 198 -7.71 29.17 -6.62
N ALA A 199 -6.89 29.41 -7.64
CA ALA A 199 -7.37 29.52 -9.02
C ALA A 199 -8.08 28.23 -9.51
N PHE A 200 -7.58 27.05 -9.13
CA PHE A 200 -8.21 25.79 -9.51
C PHE A 200 -9.42 25.42 -8.65
N LEU A 201 -9.42 25.76 -7.35
CA LEU A 201 -10.60 25.60 -6.49
C LEU A 201 -11.81 26.39 -7.01
N GLN A 202 -11.60 27.64 -7.42
CA GLN A 202 -12.67 28.49 -7.97
C GLN A 202 -13.25 27.93 -9.28
N ARG A 203 -12.43 27.23 -10.07
CA ARG A 203 -12.88 26.59 -11.31
C ARG A 203 -13.73 25.35 -11.06
N GLU A 204 -13.43 24.59 -10.00
CA GLU A 204 -14.20 23.40 -9.63
C GLU A 204 -15.53 23.74 -8.95
N ASP A 205 -15.68 24.96 -8.39
CA ASP A 205 -16.90 25.43 -7.73
C ASP A 205 -17.60 26.61 -8.46
N PRO A 206 -18.18 26.39 -9.66
CA PRO A 206 -18.77 27.46 -10.47
C PRO A 206 -20.07 28.06 -9.89
N LEU A 207 -20.60 27.54 -8.77
CA LEU A 207 -21.85 28.04 -8.15
C LEU A 207 -21.62 29.10 -7.06
N SER A 208 -20.36 29.42 -6.74
CA SER A 208 -20.02 30.48 -5.78
C SER A 208 -19.89 31.89 -6.42
N GLY A 209 -19.97 31.99 -7.75
CA GLY A 209 -19.73 33.22 -8.52
C GLY A 209 -20.96 33.96 -9.05
N THR A 210 -22.19 33.52 -8.79
CA THR A 210 -23.41 34.28 -9.15
C THR A 210 -23.99 35.00 -7.94
N GLY A 211 -23.23 35.96 -7.42
CA GLY A 211 -23.69 36.93 -6.44
C GLY A 211 -23.19 38.31 -6.85
N GLU A 212 -24.13 39.17 -7.21
CA GLU A 212 -23.97 40.62 -7.47
C GLU A 212 -23.46 41.06 -8.85
N SER A 213 -24.43 41.30 -9.74
CA SER A 213 -24.46 42.55 -10.52
C SER A 213 -25.90 43.08 -10.56
N HIS A 214 -26.26 43.83 -9.52
CA HIS A 214 -27.39 44.77 -9.59
C HIS A 214 -26.90 46.12 -10.15
N VAL A 215 -27.85 46.87 -10.72
CA VAL A 215 -27.80 48.25 -11.23
C VAL A 215 -27.33 48.31 -12.70
N SER A 216 -28.21 48.60 -13.66
CA SER A 216 -29.14 49.74 -13.78
C SER A 216 -30.49 49.39 -14.40
#